data_AF-A0AAD7XEP6-F1
#
_entry.id   AF-A0AAD7XEP6-F1
#
_cell.length_a   1.000
_cell.length_b   1.000
_cell.length_c   1.000
_cell.angle_alpha   90.00
_cell.angle_beta   90.00
_cell.angle_gamma   90.00
#
_symmetry.space_group_name_H-M   'P 1'
#
loop_
_entity.id
_entity.type
_entity.pdbx_description
1 polymer ?
#
loop_
_entity_poly.entity_id
_entity_poly.type
_entity_poly.pdbx_seq_one_letter_code
_entity_poly.pdbx_strand_id
1 'polypeptide(L)'
;MSAEVLAEEFEVLESIYPTELTKISEREISITIEPDDPVEGVEPLALALNVEYTDGYPDVLPNFSLEATEGELDQSEVDHLHDELRKVGEENLGMAMTFTLVTHLRERLSALQRDREERKRREEAEKERQALEAEEARTRGTPVTIESFKAWKAKFDKEMAEKRAREEEEKLKGLSPKEREEYKKMLTRLSGRQLFERDRTLGIQDENLNDEDAVSVDISQYDRTTREEEEEEEDRVTFSDSD
;
A
#
# COMPACT_ATOMS: atom_id res chain seq x y z
N MET A 1 -47.64 40.20 -31.57
CA MET A 1 -47.50 38.97 -30.75
C MET A 1 -46.04 38.55 -30.70
N SER A 2 -45.46 37.91 -31.73
CA SER A 2 -44.06 37.42 -31.66
C SER A 2 -43.01 38.52 -31.40
N ALA A 3 -43.06 39.64 -32.12
CA ALA A 3 -42.08 40.73 -31.94
C ALA A 3 -42.18 41.46 -30.59
N GLU A 4 -43.36 41.48 -29.97
CA GLU A 4 -43.61 42.17 -28.70
C GLU A 4 -43.11 41.30 -27.54
N VAL A 5 -43.43 40.00 -27.57
CA VAL A 5 -42.89 39.00 -26.62
C VAL A 5 -41.37 38.94 -26.68
N LEU A 6 -40.80 39.00 -27.89
CA LEU A 6 -39.36 38.99 -28.07
C LEU A 6 -38.72 40.24 -27.44
N ALA A 7 -39.27 41.43 -27.68
CA ALA A 7 -38.76 42.67 -27.10
C ALA A 7 -38.83 42.67 -25.56
N GLU A 8 -39.95 42.22 -24.99
CA GLU A 8 -40.09 42.04 -23.53
C GLU A 8 -39.06 41.05 -22.97
N GLU A 9 -38.83 39.92 -23.65
CA GLU A 9 -37.83 38.94 -23.26
C GLU A 9 -36.41 39.53 -23.31
N PHE A 10 -36.08 40.31 -24.35
CA PHE A 10 -34.79 40.99 -24.44
C PHE A 10 -34.57 41.96 -23.26
N GLU A 11 -35.56 42.77 -22.90
CA GLU A 11 -35.44 43.68 -21.74
C GLU A 11 -35.22 42.92 -20.44
N VAL A 12 -35.92 41.79 -20.26
CA VAL A 12 -35.74 40.91 -19.10
C VAL A 12 -34.34 40.31 -19.09
N LEU A 13 -33.86 39.77 -20.21
CA LEU A 13 -32.54 39.16 -20.31
C LEU A 13 -31.41 40.19 -20.11
N GLU A 14 -31.54 41.41 -20.63
CA GLU A 14 -30.59 42.51 -20.38
C GLU A 14 -30.56 42.91 -18.90
N SER A 15 -31.70 42.80 -18.18
CA SER A 15 -31.75 43.06 -16.75
C SER A 15 -31.18 41.92 -15.89
N ILE A 16 -31.35 40.66 -16.31
CA ILE A 16 -30.86 39.49 -15.58
C ILE A 16 -29.35 39.29 -15.84
N TYR A 17 -28.92 39.47 -17.09
CA TYR A 17 -27.55 39.18 -17.55
C TYR A 17 -26.85 40.44 -18.11
N PRO A 18 -26.65 41.50 -17.32
CA PRO A 18 -26.13 42.78 -17.82
C PRO A 18 -24.67 42.71 -18.32
N THR A 19 -23.89 41.75 -17.83
CA THR A 19 -22.46 41.58 -18.16
C THR A 19 -22.18 40.38 -19.05
N GLU A 20 -23.05 39.37 -19.02
CA GLU A 20 -22.85 38.08 -19.67
C GLU A 20 -23.56 38.00 -21.03
N LEU A 21 -24.59 38.82 -21.24
CA LEU A 21 -25.31 38.88 -22.51
C LEU A 21 -24.61 39.82 -23.49
N THR A 22 -24.34 39.29 -24.68
CA THR A 22 -23.85 40.04 -25.84
C THR A 22 -24.89 39.97 -26.94
N LYS A 23 -25.45 41.13 -27.31
CA LYS A 23 -26.40 41.25 -28.41
C LYS A 23 -25.65 41.35 -29.74
N ILE A 24 -25.80 40.34 -30.59
CA ILE A 24 -25.17 40.28 -31.92
C ILE A 24 -26.07 40.98 -32.95
N SER A 25 -27.38 40.71 -32.91
CA SER A 25 -28.37 41.34 -33.76
C SER A 25 -29.71 41.55 -33.04
N GLU A 26 -30.73 42.03 -33.74
CA GLU A 26 -32.10 42.14 -33.18
C GLU A 26 -32.73 40.77 -32.87
N ARG A 27 -32.17 39.68 -33.41
CA ARG A 27 -32.69 38.32 -33.27
C ARG A 27 -31.60 37.31 -32.94
N GLU A 28 -30.43 37.77 -32.54
CA GLU A 28 -29.31 36.91 -32.22
C GLU A 28 -28.60 37.42 -30.98
N ILE A 29 -28.41 36.53 -30.01
CA ILE A 29 -27.72 36.81 -28.76
C ILE A 29 -26.74 35.71 -28.45
N SER A 30 -25.69 36.08 -27.74
CA SER A 30 -24.76 35.17 -27.08
C SER A 30 -24.83 35.43 -25.59
N ILE A 31 -25.06 34.40 -24.78
CA ILE A 31 -25.01 34.50 -23.32
C ILE A 31 -23.88 33.61 -22.82
N THR A 32 -22.93 34.18 -22.08
CA THR A 32 -21.92 33.42 -21.38
C THR A 32 -22.52 32.84 -20.10
N ILE A 33 -22.30 31.54 -19.87
CA ILE A 33 -22.93 30.76 -18.82
C ILE A 33 -21.83 30.12 -17.98
N GLU A 34 -21.85 30.46 -16.69
CA GLU A 34 -20.97 29.92 -15.68
C GLU A 34 -21.78 29.06 -14.69
N PRO A 35 -21.18 27.98 -14.13
CA PRO A 35 -21.80 27.19 -13.07
C PRO A 35 -22.10 28.04 -11.82
N ASP A 36 -23.26 27.81 -11.20
CA ASP A 36 -23.67 28.53 -9.98
C ASP A 36 -22.76 28.23 -8.77
N ASP A 37 -22.25 27.00 -8.68
CA ASP A 37 -21.40 26.55 -7.58
C ASP A 37 -20.05 26.06 -8.12
N PRO A 38 -19.12 26.98 -8.48
CA PRO A 38 -17.80 26.58 -8.96
C PRO A 38 -17.03 25.85 -7.85
N VAL A 39 -16.53 24.66 -8.19
CA VAL A 39 -15.78 23.82 -7.25
C VAL A 39 -14.30 24.22 -7.24
N GLU A 40 -13.78 24.66 -6.08
CA GLU A 40 -12.36 24.97 -5.92
C GLU A 40 -11.48 23.75 -6.21
N GLY A 41 -10.49 23.90 -7.10
CA GLY A 41 -9.54 22.84 -7.45
C GLY A 41 -9.99 21.92 -8.60
N VAL A 42 -11.16 22.18 -9.19
CA VAL A 42 -11.59 21.67 -10.50
C VAL A 42 -11.31 22.74 -11.57
N GLU A 43 -11.09 22.31 -12.81
CA GLU A 43 -10.91 23.24 -13.92
C GLU A 43 -12.17 24.09 -14.12
N PRO A 44 -12.03 25.42 -14.32
CA PRO A 44 -13.17 26.28 -14.59
C PRO A 44 -13.85 25.83 -15.88
N LEU A 45 -15.17 25.92 -15.91
CA LEU A 45 -16.00 25.49 -17.02
C LEU A 45 -16.99 26.60 -17.34
N ALA A 46 -16.95 27.12 -18.56
CA ALA A 46 -17.88 28.15 -19.02
C ALA A 46 -18.31 27.88 -20.47
N LEU A 47 -19.58 28.12 -20.76
CA LEU A 47 -20.17 27.91 -22.09
C LEU A 47 -20.77 29.22 -22.61
N ALA A 48 -20.61 29.50 -23.90
CA ALA A 48 -21.42 30.47 -24.61
C ALA A 48 -22.61 29.76 -25.27
N LEU A 49 -23.82 30.22 -24.93
CA LEU A 49 -25.05 29.84 -25.61
C LEU A 49 -25.38 30.92 -26.64
N ASN A 50 -25.22 30.57 -27.92
CA ASN A 50 -25.66 31.41 -29.03
C ASN A 50 -27.10 31.03 -29.38
N VAL A 51 -28.01 32.01 -29.40
CA VAL A 51 -29.43 31.83 -29.71
C VAL A 51 -29.82 32.74 -30.87
N GLU A 52 -30.34 32.14 -31.93
CA GLU A 52 -30.92 32.81 -33.09
C GLU A 52 -32.44 32.58 -33.11
N TYR A 53 -33.19 33.66 -32.91
CA TYR A 53 -34.66 33.64 -32.85
C TYR A 53 -35.27 33.57 -34.25
N THR A 54 -36.04 32.51 -34.49
CA THR A 54 -36.76 32.29 -35.75
C THR A 54 -38.05 33.14 -35.80
N ASP A 55 -38.61 33.34 -36.99
CA ASP A 55 -39.89 34.07 -37.16
C ASP A 55 -41.07 33.43 -36.41
N GLY A 56 -40.99 32.12 -36.14
CA GLY A 56 -42.01 31.34 -35.44
C GLY A 56 -41.90 31.39 -33.92
N TYR A 57 -40.89 32.07 -33.36
CA TYR A 57 -40.72 32.18 -31.91
C TYR A 57 -41.83 33.02 -31.27
N PRO A 58 -42.39 32.62 -30.10
CA PRO A 58 -41.99 31.49 -29.23
C PRO A 58 -42.69 30.14 -29.51
N ASP A 59 -43.53 30.06 -30.54
CA ASP A 59 -44.28 28.83 -30.87
C ASP A 59 -43.37 27.76 -31.53
N VAL A 60 -42.21 28.16 -32.02
CA VAL A 60 -41.17 27.30 -32.61
C VAL A 60 -39.85 27.56 -31.88
N LEU A 61 -39.08 26.48 -31.68
CA LEU A 61 -37.74 26.53 -31.11
C LEU A 61 -36.84 27.55 -31.84
N PRO A 62 -36.05 28.35 -31.11
CA PRO A 62 -34.96 29.09 -31.72
C PRO A 62 -33.85 28.12 -32.16
N ASN A 63 -33.00 28.56 -33.09
CA ASN A 63 -31.75 27.86 -33.35
C ASN A 63 -30.78 28.21 -32.22
N PHE A 64 -30.05 27.23 -31.71
CA PHE A 64 -29.02 27.49 -30.71
C PHE A 64 -27.77 26.65 -30.95
N SER A 65 -26.62 27.17 -30.53
CA SER A 65 -25.36 26.46 -30.52
C SER A 65 -24.64 26.67 -29.19
N LEU A 66 -23.85 25.67 -28.79
CA LEU A 66 -23.07 25.67 -27.56
C LEU A 66 -21.60 25.71 -27.92
N GLU A 67 -20.87 26.66 -27.34
CA GLU A 67 -19.42 26.79 -27.52
C GLU A 67 -18.74 26.84 -26.15
N ALA A 68 -17.73 26.00 -25.92
CA ALA A 68 -16.97 26.03 -24.68
C ALA A 68 -15.99 27.22 -24.70
N THR A 69 -16.21 28.17 -23.81
CA THR A 69 -15.36 29.37 -23.66
C THR A 69 -14.21 29.10 -22.70
N GLU A 70 -14.48 28.37 -21.63
CA GLU A 70 -13.48 27.93 -20.65
C GLU A 70 -13.68 26.45 -20.30
N GLY A 71 -12.58 25.73 -20.12
CA GLY A 71 -12.59 24.29 -19.86
C GLY A 71 -12.76 23.44 -21.11
N GLU A 72 -12.60 22.12 -20.95
CA GLU A 72 -12.82 21.14 -22.01
C GLU A 72 -14.12 20.37 -21.76
N LEU A 73 -14.96 20.27 -22.79
CA LEU A 73 -16.11 19.38 -22.87
C LEU A 73 -15.90 18.40 -24.00
N ASP A 74 -16.17 17.14 -23.74
CA ASP A 74 -16.17 16.12 -24.77
C ASP A 74 -17.33 16.35 -25.74
N GLN A 75 -17.16 15.97 -27.01
CA GLN A 75 -18.22 16.10 -28.01
C GLN A 75 -19.52 15.39 -27.57
N SER A 76 -19.40 14.24 -26.89
CA SER A 76 -20.56 13.53 -26.33
C SER A 76 -21.26 14.30 -25.22
N GLU A 77 -20.52 15.07 -24.41
CA GLU A 77 -21.11 15.93 -23.38
C GLU A 77 -21.87 17.09 -24.03
N VAL A 78 -21.28 17.72 -25.06
CA VAL A 78 -21.93 18.81 -25.82
C VAL A 78 -23.20 18.32 -26.52
N ASP A 79 -23.14 17.15 -27.18
CA ASP A 79 -24.29 16.55 -27.86
C ASP A 79 -25.42 16.24 -26.86
N HIS A 80 -25.06 15.72 -25.68
CA HIS A 80 -26.03 15.44 -24.63
C HIS A 80 -26.67 16.72 -24.09
N LEU A 81 -25.89 17.77 -23.82
CA LEU A 81 -26.42 19.08 -23.40
C LEU A 81 -27.34 19.66 -24.47
N HIS A 82 -26.98 19.54 -25.74
CA HIS A 82 -27.81 20.00 -26.85
C HIS A 82 -29.16 19.24 -26.91
N ASP A 83 -29.16 17.93 -26.71
CA ASP A 83 -30.39 17.12 -26.67
C ASP A 83 -31.27 17.46 -25.47
N GLU A 84 -30.67 17.77 -24.32
CA GLU A 84 -31.39 18.22 -23.12
C GLU A 84 -32.03 19.59 -23.33
N LEU A 85 -31.29 20.56 -23.86
CA LEU A 85 -31.83 21.88 -24.19
C LEU A 85 -32.97 21.79 -25.19
N ARG A 86 -32.88 20.91 -26.19
CA ARG A 86 -33.97 20.69 -27.14
C ARG A 86 -35.24 20.24 -26.41
N LYS A 87 -35.14 19.27 -25.50
CA LYS A 87 -36.29 18.78 -24.71
C LYS A 87 -36.87 19.89 -23.83
N VAL A 88 -36.02 20.65 -23.13
CA VAL A 88 -36.47 21.77 -22.30
C VAL A 88 -37.16 22.84 -23.15
N GLY A 89 -36.63 23.15 -24.34
CA GLY A 89 -37.26 24.09 -25.25
C GLY A 89 -38.60 23.59 -25.81
N GLU A 90 -38.73 22.29 -26.13
CA GLU A 90 -40.00 21.68 -26.56
C GLU A 90 -41.08 21.75 -25.47
N GLU A 91 -40.69 21.61 -24.20
CA GLU A 91 -41.61 21.74 -23.05
C GLU A 91 -42.05 23.20 -22.80
N ASN A 92 -41.27 24.18 -23.26
CA ASN A 92 -41.51 25.61 -23.04
C ASN A 92 -42.01 26.35 -24.30
N LEU A 93 -42.53 25.63 -25.30
CA LEU A 93 -43.13 26.24 -26.50
C LEU A 93 -44.34 27.11 -26.15
N GLY A 94 -44.48 28.23 -26.86
CA GLY A 94 -45.56 29.21 -26.67
C GLY A 94 -45.26 30.27 -25.61
N MET A 95 -44.06 30.28 -25.02
CA MET A 95 -43.58 31.33 -24.13
C MET A 95 -42.07 31.61 -24.27
N ALA A 96 -41.63 32.73 -23.70
CA ALA A 96 -40.22 33.07 -23.61
C ALA A 96 -39.43 31.96 -22.88
N MET A 97 -38.48 31.33 -23.55
CA MET A 97 -37.81 30.12 -23.05
C MET A 97 -36.31 30.31 -22.79
N THR A 98 -35.71 31.42 -23.23
CA THR A 98 -34.24 31.60 -23.20
C THR A 98 -33.70 31.61 -21.78
N PHE A 99 -34.39 32.28 -20.86
CA PHE A 99 -34.01 32.24 -19.44
C PHE A 99 -34.02 30.80 -18.90
N THR A 100 -35.07 30.03 -19.19
CA THR A 100 -35.18 28.62 -18.79
C THR A 100 -34.04 27.77 -19.34
N LEU A 101 -33.65 27.98 -20.61
CA LEU A 101 -32.51 27.30 -21.22
C LEU A 101 -31.20 27.65 -20.52
N VAL A 102 -30.97 28.94 -20.23
CA VAL A 102 -29.78 29.39 -19.50
C VAL A 102 -29.73 28.81 -18.09
N THR A 103 -30.83 28.84 -17.34
CA THR A 103 -30.91 28.26 -15.99
C THR A 103 -30.63 26.76 -16.04
N HIS A 104 -31.22 26.03 -17.00
CA HIS A 104 -30.96 24.60 -17.15
C HIS A 104 -29.48 24.32 -17.43
N LEU A 105 -28.83 25.12 -18.29
CA LEU A 105 -27.40 24.97 -18.56
C LEU A 105 -26.54 25.23 -17.33
N ARG A 106 -26.83 26.25 -16.52
CA ARG A 106 -26.09 26.51 -15.26
C ARG A 106 -26.13 25.32 -14.32
N GLU A 107 -27.32 24.76 -14.12
CA GLU A 107 -27.50 23.57 -13.29
C GLU A 107 -26.73 22.37 -13.83
N ARG A 108 -26.77 22.16 -15.16
CA ARG A 108 -26.04 21.07 -15.81
C ARG A 108 -24.52 21.24 -15.72
N LEU A 109 -23.99 22.44 -15.90
CA LEU A 109 -22.57 22.71 -15.75
C LEU A 109 -22.10 22.47 -14.31
N SER A 110 -22.88 22.91 -13.32
CA SER A 110 -22.60 22.64 -11.90
C SER A 110 -22.60 21.14 -11.60
N ALA A 111 -23.53 20.37 -12.19
CA ALA A 111 -23.57 18.92 -12.04
C ALA A 111 -22.35 18.23 -12.66
N LEU A 112 -21.91 18.67 -13.85
CA LEU A 112 -20.70 18.15 -14.50
C LEU A 112 -19.44 18.41 -13.67
N GLN A 113 -19.29 19.61 -13.10
CA GLN A 113 -18.17 19.91 -12.21
C GLN A 113 -18.15 19.02 -10.97
N ARG A 114 -19.31 18.81 -10.33
CA ARG A 114 -19.45 17.92 -9.17
C ARG A 114 -19.10 16.47 -9.51
N ASP A 115 -19.53 15.97 -10.66
CA ASP A 115 -19.18 14.61 -11.11
C ASP A 115 -17.67 14.46 -11.36
N ARG A 116 -17.05 15.45 -11.99
CA ARG A 116 -15.59 15.48 -12.21
C ARG A 116 -14.81 15.50 -10.88
N GLU A 117 -15.25 16.31 -9.92
CA GLU A 117 -14.67 16.35 -8.57
C GLU A 117 -14.80 15.00 -7.87
N GLU A 118 -16.00 14.41 -7.86
CA GLU A 118 -16.25 13.15 -7.18
C GLU A 118 -15.42 12.03 -7.79
N ARG A 119 -15.31 11.99 -9.12
CA ARG A 119 -14.47 11.02 -9.85
C ARG A 119 -13.01 11.14 -9.44
N LYS A 120 -12.45 12.34 -9.49
CA LYS A 120 -11.07 12.61 -9.07
C LYS A 120 -10.83 12.21 -7.62
N ARG A 121 -11.74 12.56 -6.71
CA ARG A 121 -11.67 12.19 -5.29
C ARG A 121 -11.72 10.67 -5.08
N ARG A 122 -12.56 9.96 -5.85
CA ARG A 122 -12.64 8.48 -5.80
C ARG A 122 -11.34 7.84 -6.29
N GLU A 123 -10.76 8.35 -7.38
CA GLU A 123 -9.47 7.89 -7.90
C GLU A 123 -8.31 8.14 -6.92
N GLU A 124 -8.27 9.31 -6.31
CA GLU A 124 -7.28 9.65 -5.28
C GLU A 124 -7.41 8.74 -4.05
N ALA A 125 -8.63 8.52 -3.56
CA ALA A 125 -8.91 7.63 -2.43
C ALA A 125 -8.55 6.16 -2.75
N GLU A 126 -8.79 5.70 -3.97
CA GLU A 126 -8.38 4.37 -4.41
C GLU A 126 -6.86 4.24 -4.47
N LYS A 127 -6.18 5.25 -5.02
CA LYS A 127 -4.72 5.27 -5.08
C LYS A 127 -4.09 5.28 -3.68
N GLU A 128 -4.65 6.05 -2.75
CA GLU A 128 -4.22 6.07 -1.35
C GLU A 128 -4.42 4.69 -0.69
N ARG A 129 -5.57 4.05 -0.91
CA ARG A 129 -5.84 2.70 -0.41
C ARG A 129 -4.81 1.69 -0.92
N GLN A 130 -4.51 1.71 -2.22
CA GLN A 130 -3.50 0.82 -2.81
C GLN A 130 -2.09 1.11 -2.28
N ALA A 131 -1.76 2.37 -2.02
CA ALA A 131 -0.48 2.74 -1.42
C ALA A 131 -0.37 2.21 0.02
N LEU A 132 -1.42 2.36 0.83
CA LEU A 132 -1.46 1.83 2.19
C LEU A 132 -1.32 0.30 2.20
N GLU A 133 -2.06 -0.42 1.33
CA GLU A 133 -1.95 -1.87 1.20
C GLU A 133 -0.54 -2.32 0.79
N ALA A 134 0.13 -1.58 -0.11
CA ALA A 134 1.51 -1.85 -0.50
C ALA A 134 2.50 -1.57 0.63
N GLU A 135 2.28 -0.51 1.42
CA GLU A 135 3.09 -0.20 2.60
C GLU A 135 2.87 -1.23 3.71
N GLU A 136 1.63 -1.65 3.97
CA GLU A 136 1.32 -2.73 4.89
C GLU A 136 1.93 -4.06 4.42
N ALA A 137 1.87 -4.39 3.13
CA ALA A 137 2.50 -5.59 2.58
C ALA A 137 4.03 -5.54 2.69
N ARG A 138 4.66 -4.37 2.52
CA ARG A 138 6.10 -4.18 2.71
C ARG A 138 6.50 -4.24 4.20
N THR A 139 5.65 -3.74 5.07
CA THR A 139 5.91 -3.63 6.52
C THR A 139 5.58 -4.93 7.25
N ARG A 140 4.60 -5.69 6.76
CA ARG A 140 4.27 -7.02 7.25
C ARG A 140 5.34 -7.97 6.77
N GLY A 141 6.37 -8.14 7.60
CA GLY A 141 7.40 -9.15 7.39
C GLY A 141 6.80 -10.55 7.17
N THR A 142 7.62 -11.50 6.73
CA THR A 142 7.14 -12.86 6.48
C THR A 142 6.82 -13.53 7.83
N PRO A 143 5.57 -13.96 8.08
CA PRO A 143 5.27 -14.68 9.30
C PRO A 143 6.09 -15.97 9.34
N VAL A 144 6.70 -16.25 10.50
CA VAL A 144 7.46 -17.47 10.73
C VAL A 144 6.45 -18.61 10.95
N THR A 145 6.00 -19.21 9.85
CA THR A 145 5.22 -20.44 9.84
C THR A 145 6.17 -21.64 9.88
N ILE A 146 5.67 -22.83 10.24
CA ILE A 146 6.50 -24.05 10.28
C ILE A 146 7.14 -24.34 8.92
N GLU A 147 6.43 -24.04 7.84
CA GLU A 147 6.92 -24.23 6.47
C GLU A 147 7.98 -23.19 6.09
N SER A 148 7.76 -21.91 6.41
CA SER A 148 8.76 -20.87 6.14
C SER A 148 10.01 -21.06 6.99
N PHE A 149 9.87 -21.52 8.24
CA PHE A 149 10.99 -21.89 9.10
C PHE A 149 11.76 -23.10 8.57
N LYS A 150 11.10 -24.16 8.09
CA LYS A 150 11.78 -25.32 7.49
C LYS A 150 12.56 -24.92 6.23
N ALA A 151 11.97 -24.10 5.37
CA ALA A 151 12.62 -23.60 4.16
C ALA A 151 13.82 -22.70 4.49
N TRP A 152 13.67 -21.81 5.48
CA TRP A 152 14.76 -20.99 6.00
C TRP A 152 15.87 -21.84 6.61
N LYS A 153 15.51 -22.81 7.46
CA LYS A 153 16.45 -23.73 8.11
C LYS A 153 17.25 -24.54 7.08
N ALA A 154 16.62 -25.04 6.03
CA ALA A 154 17.31 -25.75 4.96
C ALA A 154 18.35 -24.86 4.24
N LYS A 155 18.02 -23.59 3.99
CA LYS A 155 18.97 -22.62 3.42
C LYS A 155 20.10 -22.29 4.40
N PHE A 156 19.78 -22.08 5.67
CA PHE A 156 20.73 -21.79 6.73
C PHE A 156 21.70 -22.96 6.96
N ASP A 157 21.19 -24.17 7.06
CA ASP A 157 22.01 -25.39 7.23
C ASP A 157 22.95 -25.57 6.03
N LYS A 158 22.49 -25.25 4.82
CA LYS A 158 23.31 -25.26 3.60
C LYS A 158 24.42 -24.19 3.65
N GLU A 159 24.09 -22.96 4.01
CA GLU A 159 25.07 -21.86 4.14
C GLU A 159 26.12 -22.17 5.20
N MET A 160 25.70 -22.72 6.34
CA MET A 160 26.61 -23.14 7.41
C MET A 160 27.50 -24.31 6.99
N ALA A 161 26.98 -25.26 6.22
CA ALA A 161 27.78 -26.35 5.64
C ALA A 161 28.81 -25.82 4.63
N GLU A 162 28.42 -24.89 3.76
CA GLU A 162 29.32 -24.23 2.80
C GLU A 162 30.42 -23.44 3.51
N LYS A 163 30.08 -22.72 4.59
CA LYS A 163 31.05 -22.00 5.43
C LYS A 163 32.04 -22.95 6.08
N ARG A 164 31.56 -24.03 6.70
CA ARG A 164 32.43 -25.06 7.31
C ARG A 164 33.34 -25.73 6.27
N ALA A 165 32.80 -26.09 5.10
CA ALA A 165 33.57 -26.67 4.02
C ALA A 165 34.67 -25.71 3.52
N ARG A 166 34.39 -24.41 3.44
CA ARG A 166 35.38 -23.39 3.08
C ARG A 166 36.48 -23.26 4.13
N GLU A 167 36.12 -23.22 5.42
CA GLU A 167 37.09 -23.18 6.52
C GLU A 167 37.96 -24.45 6.55
N GLU A 168 37.38 -25.62 6.29
CA GLU A 168 38.11 -26.88 6.16
C GLU A 168 39.05 -26.87 4.94
N GLU A 169 38.60 -26.36 3.79
CA GLU A 169 39.43 -26.24 2.59
C GLU A 169 40.60 -25.26 2.80
N GLU A 170 40.40 -24.14 3.49
CA GLU A 170 41.46 -23.19 3.84
C GLU A 170 42.46 -23.79 4.83
N LYS A 171 41.98 -24.50 5.86
CA LYS A 171 42.85 -25.26 6.78
C LYS A 171 43.65 -26.33 6.03
N LEU A 172 43.03 -27.02 5.09
CA LEU A 172 43.71 -28.02 4.26
C LEU A 172 44.75 -27.36 3.34
N LYS A 173 44.46 -26.18 2.79
CA LYS A 173 45.39 -25.43 1.93
C LYS A 173 46.65 -24.99 2.67
N GLY A 174 46.54 -24.64 3.95
CA GLY A 174 47.68 -24.25 4.81
C GLY A 174 48.59 -25.40 5.28
N LEU A 175 48.19 -26.66 5.09
CA LEU A 175 48.93 -27.85 5.55
C LEU A 175 49.80 -28.47 4.44
N SER A 176 50.98 -28.97 4.82
CA SER A 176 51.92 -29.69 3.96
C SER A 176 51.32 -31.02 3.44
N PRO A 177 51.75 -31.57 2.28
CA PRO A 177 51.16 -32.80 1.72
C PRO A 177 51.10 -33.99 2.68
N LYS A 178 52.07 -34.13 3.60
CA LYS A 178 52.08 -35.18 4.63
C LYS A 178 51.03 -34.96 5.73
N GLU A 179 50.83 -33.71 6.14
CA GLU A 179 49.86 -33.33 7.18
C GLU A 179 48.41 -33.44 6.65
N ARG A 180 48.19 -33.22 5.35
CA ARG A 180 46.88 -33.44 4.71
C ARG A 180 46.45 -34.91 4.75
N GLU A 181 47.37 -35.84 4.59
CA GLU A 181 47.09 -37.28 4.68
C GLU A 181 46.80 -37.71 6.12
N GLU A 182 47.51 -37.17 7.10
CA GLU A 182 47.24 -37.41 8.52
C GLU A 182 45.92 -36.80 8.97
N TYR A 183 45.58 -35.59 8.50
CA TYR A 183 44.29 -34.95 8.79
C TYR A 183 43.11 -35.76 8.23
N LYS A 184 43.24 -36.31 7.01
CA LYS A 184 42.23 -37.22 6.44
C LYS A 184 42.11 -38.53 7.21
N LYS A 185 43.22 -39.08 7.70
CA LYS A 185 43.23 -40.26 8.59
C LYS A 185 42.62 -39.96 9.95
N MET A 186 42.84 -38.78 10.51
CA MET A 186 42.20 -38.34 11.76
C MET A 186 40.69 -38.13 11.58
N LEU A 187 40.26 -37.56 10.45
CA LEU A 187 38.84 -37.34 10.17
C LEU A 187 38.07 -38.65 9.97
N THR A 188 38.74 -39.68 9.44
CA THR A 188 38.17 -41.03 9.29
C THR A 188 38.28 -41.88 10.57
N ARG A 189 39.16 -41.51 11.51
CA ARG A 189 39.22 -42.13 12.83
C ARG A 189 38.09 -41.57 13.68
N LEU A 190 37.11 -42.40 13.99
CA LEU A 190 36.00 -42.01 14.86
C LEU A 190 36.56 -41.44 16.17
N SER A 191 36.01 -40.31 16.61
CA SER A 191 36.35 -39.77 17.93
C SER A 191 35.90 -40.75 19.03
N GLY A 192 36.52 -40.67 20.22
CA GLY A 192 36.14 -41.54 21.35
C GLY A 192 34.64 -41.48 21.66
N ARG A 193 34.05 -40.29 21.63
CA ARG A 193 32.60 -40.10 21.79
C ARG A 193 31.79 -40.81 20.70
N GLN A 194 32.21 -40.75 19.44
CA GLN A 194 31.53 -41.42 18.32
C GLN A 194 31.66 -42.95 18.37
N LEU A 195 32.78 -43.48 18.90
CA LEU A 195 32.94 -44.91 19.16
C LEU A 195 31.95 -45.38 20.23
N PHE A 196 31.81 -44.65 21.33
CA PHE A 196 30.86 -44.94 22.40
C PHE A 196 29.40 -44.85 21.96
N GLU A 197 29.03 -43.87 21.13
CA GLU A 197 27.65 -43.71 20.65
C GLU A 197 27.24 -44.78 19.61
N ARG A 198 28.21 -45.40 18.91
CA ARG A 198 27.94 -46.38 17.84
C ARG A 198 28.01 -47.83 18.33
N ASP A 199 28.81 -48.11 19.35
CA ASP A 199 28.99 -49.44 19.92
C ASP A 199 27.94 -49.70 21.01
N ARG A 200 26.74 -50.10 20.58
CA ARG A 200 25.61 -50.38 21.48
C ARG A 200 25.81 -51.65 22.32
N THR A 201 26.87 -52.41 22.08
CA THR A 201 27.24 -53.62 22.83
C THR A 201 28.06 -53.34 24.10
N LEU A 202 28.70 -52.17 24.22
CA LEU A 202 29.41 -51.76 25.44
C LEU A 202 28.47 -51.60 26.64
N GLY A 203 27.24 -51.13 26.43
CA GLY A 203 26.23 -51.04 27.50
C GLY A 203 25.67 -52.39 27.97
N ILE A 204 25.92 -53.49 27.24
CA ILE A 204 25.44 -54.84 27.58
C ILE A 204 26.56 -55.66 28.24
N GLN A 205 27.83 -55.39 27.92
CA GLN A 205 28.97 -56.04 28.59
C GLN A 205 29.25 -55.49 30.00
N ASP A 206 28.84 -54.25 30.29
CA ASP A 206 28.94 -53.65 31.63
C ASP A 206 28.00 -54.34 32.65
N GLU A 207 26.88 -54.90 32.18
CA GLU A 207 25.91 -55.64 33.02
C GLU A 207 26.43 -57.02 33.47
N ASN A 208 27.45 -57.56 32.79
CA ASN A 208 27.99 -58.90 33.02
C ASN A 208 29.39 -58.89 33.69
N LEU A 209 29.89 -57.72 34.06
CA LEU A 209 31.16 -57.49 34.78
C LEU A 209 30.94 -57.20 36.27
N ASN A 210 29.72 -57.40 36.76
CA ASN A 210 29.39 -57.34 38.18
C ASN A 210 29.78 -58.68 38.85
N ASP A 211 31.09 -58.97 38.91
CA ASP A 211 31.62 -60.02 39.78
C ASP A 211 31.25 -59.66 41.23
N GLU A 212 30.62 -60.60 41.94
CA GLU A 212 30.03 -60.45 43.28
C GLU A 212 31.07 -60.15 44.41
N ASP A 213 32.34 -59.90 44.05
CA ASP A 213 33.45 -59.58 44.95
C ASP A 213 34.09 -58.21 44.64
N ALA A 214 33.44 -57.36 43.84
CA ALA A 214 33.87 -55.99 43.61
C ALA A 214 33.62 -55.14 44.87
N VAL A 215 34.68 -54.93 45.65
CA VAL A 215 34.68 -53.98 46.78
C VAL A 215 34.37 -52.58 46.24
N SER A 216 33.19 -52.06 46.55
CA SER A 216 32.81 -50.70 46.22
C SER A 216 33.76 -49.73 46.93
N VAL A 217 34.62 -49.06 46.15
CA VAL A 217 35.49 -48.00 46.67
C VAL A 217 34.61 -46.81 47.03
N ASP A 218 34.51 -46.52 48.33
CA ASP A 218 33.77 -45.35 48.80
C ASP A 218 34.52 -44.07 48.38
N ILE A 219 33.92 -43.34 47.45
CA ILE A 219 34.48 -42.13 46.84
C ILE A 219 34.71 -41.03 47.90
N SER A 220 33.98 -41.07 49.03
CA SER A 220 34.18 -40.13 50.14
C SER A 220 35.55 -40.28 50.82
N GLN A 221 36.21 -41.45 50.73
CA GLN A 221 37.54 -41.66 51.31
C GLN A 221 38.68 -40.98 50.53
N TYR A 222 38.40 -40.51 49.32
CA TYR A 222 39.38 -39.85 48.45
C TYR A 222 39.00 -38.40 48.13
N ASP A 223 37.99 -37.85 48.83
CA ASP A 223 37.64 -36.46 48.69
C ASP A 223 38.77 -35.59 49.29
N ARG A 224 39.41 -34.78 48.44
CA ARG A 224 40.55 -33.95 48.86
C ARG A 224 40.12 -32.76 49.71
N THR A 225 38.86 -32.35 49.60
CA THR A 225 38.27 -31.25 50.35
C THR A 225 38.18 -31.53 51.84
N THR A 226 37.84 -32.75 52.27
CA THR A 226 37.82 -33.13 53.70
C THR A 226 39.20 -33.15 54.34
N ARG A 227 40.27 -33.47 53.59
CA ARG A 227 41.64 -33.45 54.13
C ARG A 227 42.18 -32.03 54.32
N GLU A 228 41.77 -31.09 53.48
CA GLU A 228 42.11 -29.67 53.61
C GLU A 228 41.34 -29.03 54.79
N GLU A 229 40.09 -29.45 55.05
CA GLU A 229 39.31 -28.98 56.21
C GLU A 229 39.86 -29.47 57.57
N GLU A 230 40.39 -30.69 57.65
CA GLU A 230 41.03 -31.22 58.87
C GLU A 230 42.38 -30.53 59.17
N GLU A 231 43.19 -30.25 58.15
CA GLU A 231 44.45 -29.51 58.31
C GLU A 231 44.21 -28.05 58.74
N GLU A 232 43.12 -27.41 58.27
CA GLU A 232 42.74 -26.05 58.68
C GLU A 232 42.16 -25.95 60.11
N GLU A 233 41.67 -27.05 60.70
CA GLU A 233 41.23 -27.07 62.11
C GLU A 233 42.40 -27.25 63.09
N GLU A 234 43.44 -28.02 62.74
CA GLU A 234 44.63 -28.19 63.60
C GLU A 234 45.50 -26.93 63.70
N ASP A 235 45.54 -26.10 62.65
CA ASP A 235 46.33 -24.85 62.61
C ASP A 235 45.60 -23.61 63.18
N ARG A 236 44.40 -23.78 63.76
CA ARG A 236 43.71 -22.70 64.48
C ARG A 236 44.33 -22.48 65.86
N VAL A 237 45.41 -21.69 65.89
CA VAL A 237 45.91 -21.06 67.13
C VAL A 237 44.82 -20.14 67.73
N THR A 238 44.25 -20.56 68.85
CA THR A 238 43.34 -19.73 69.65
C THR A 238 44.14 -18.62 70.33
N PHE A 239 44.13 -17.41 69.78
CA PHE A 239 44.58 -16.23 70.53
C PHE A 239 43.51 -15.85 71.56
N SER A 240 43.70 -16.32 72.79
CA SER A 240 42.99 -15.81 73.97
C SER A 240 43.65 -14.48 74.37
N ASP A 241 43.16 -13.36 73.85
CA ASP A 241 43.53 -12.05 74.38
C ASP A 241 42.68 -11.82 75.65
N SER A 242 43.28 -12.06 76.81
CA SER A 242 42.69 -11.83 78.11
C SER A 242 43.60 -10.89 78.91
N ASP A 243 42.98 -9.78 79.32
CA ASP A 243 43.39 -8.68 80.20
C ASP A 243 44.15 -7.48 79.57
#